data_AF-A0AA38G7N3-F1
#
_entry.id   AF-A0AA38G7N3-F1
#
_cell.length_a   1.000
_cell.length_b   1.000
_cell.length_c   1.000
_cell.angle_alpha   90.00
_cell.angle_beta   90.00
_cell.angle_gamma   90.00
#
_symmetry.space_group_name_H-M   'P 1'
#
loop_
_entity.id
_entity.type
_entity.pdbx_description
1 polymer ?
#
loop_
_entity_poly.entity_id
_entity_poly.type
_entity_poly.pdbx_seq_one_letter_code
_entity_poly.pdbx_strand_id
1 'polypeptide(L)'
;VKLDRALISANWILDQNFHLSSLPRTGSDHNPIVLNFFNWTKPFHGNFKFEKMWLEHEDILDRIKERWDWECTGTTQFRLLQKLKNVKQKIRIWNKEVFGNIFEKKKELKQQLEELVLNVSMK
;
A
#
# COMPACT_ATOMS: atom_id res chain seq x y z
N VAL A 1 -16.82 -7.18 31.33
CA VAL A 1 -16.07 -8.41 30.98
C VAL A 1 -15.11 -8.08 29.84
N LYS A 2 -13.83 -8.46 29.91
CA LYS A 2 -12.88 -8.30 28.79
C LYS A 2 -13.08 -9.45 27.81
N LEU A 3 -13.77 -9.20 26.71
CA LEU A 3 -14.12 -10.22 25.72
C LEU A 3 -13.02 -10.44 24.68
N ASP A 4 -12.21 -9.41 24.42
CA ASP A 4 -11.17 -9.48 23.41
C ASP A 4 -9.99 -10.34 23.93
N ARG A 5 -9.70 -11.43 23.22
CA ARG A 5 -8.64 -12.40 23.54
C ARG A 5 -7.87 -12.78 22.29
N ALA A 6 -6.57 -13.03 22.43
CA ALA A 6 -5.75 -13.66 21.41
C ALA A 6 -5.32 -15.04 21.91
N LEU A 7 -5.35 -16.04 21.03
CA LEU A 7 -4.87 -17.39 21.28
C LEU A 7 -3.67 -17.65 20.36
N ILE A 8 -2.58 -18.16 20.92
CA ILE A 8 -1.29 -18.33 20.26
C ILE A 8 -0.79 -19.73 20.60
N SER A 9 -0.33 -20.48 19.60
CA SER A 9 0.26 -21.80 19.83
C SER A 9 1.67 -21.67 20.42
N ALA A 10 2.08 -22.63 21.26
CA ALA A 10 3.39 -22.60 21.91
C ALA A 10 4.55 -22.48 20.89
N ASN A 11 4.45 -23.21 19.78
CA ASN A 11 5.43 -23.17 18.70
C ASN A 11 5.61 -21.75 18.13
N TRP A 12 4.52 -20.97 18.08
CA TRP A 12 4.54 -19.63 17.50
C TRP A 12 5.20 -18.59 18.41
N ILE A 13 5.16 -18.79 19.74
CA ILE A 13 5.88 -17.97 20.73
C ILE A 13 7.40 -18.12 20.57
N LEU A 14 7.85 -19.32 20.22
CA LEU A 14 9.28 -19.64 20.10
C LEU A 14 9.88 -19.09 18.81
N ASP A 15 9.13 -19.12 17.71
CA ASP A 15 9.66 -18.84 16.37
C ASP A 15 9.52 -17.38 15.93
N GLN A 16 8.74 -16.54 16.62
CA GLN A 16 8.40 -15.20 16.15
C GLN A 16 8.58 -14.13 17.23
N ASN A 17 9.29 -13.05 16.88
CA ASN A 17 9.29 -11.84 17.68
C ASN A 17 8.03 -11.03 17.38
N PHE A 18 7.11 -10.96 18.33
CA PHE A 18 5.88 -10.17 18.20
C PHE A 18 5.54 -9.40 19.48
N HIS A 19 4.66 -8.40 19.33
CA HIS A 19 4.09 -7.62 20.41
C HIS A 19 2.58 -7.53 20.24
N LEU A 20 1.86 -7.95 21.28
CA LEU A 20 0.40 -7.83 21.34
C LEU A 20 0.03 -6.56 22.11
N SER A 21 -0.81 -5.72 21.52
CA SER A 21 -1.30 -4.47 22.11
C SER A 21 -2.81 -4.34 21.94
N SER A 22 -3.46 -3.53 22.79
CA SER A 22 -4.87 -3.19 22.65
C SER A 22 -4.98 -1.74 22.22
N LEU A 23 -5.76 -1.46 21.18
CA LEU A 23 -5.98 -0.11 20.69
C LEU A 23 -7.08 0.60 21.49
N PRO A 24 -7.02 1.94 21.57
CA PRO A 24 -8.09 2.74 22.13
C PRO A 24 -9.42 2.50 21.41
N ARG A 25 -10.49 2.52 22.20
CA ARG A 25 -11.86 2.37 21.74
C ARG A 25 -12.27 3.57 20.87
N THR A 26 -12.73 3.34 19.65
CA THR A 26 -13.29 4.38 18.77
C THR A 26 -14.63 3.90 18.21
N GLY A 27 -15.74 4.31 18.83
CA GLY A 27 -17.10 4.09 18.30
C GLY A 27 -17.66 2.65 18.38
N SER A 28 -16.98 1.71 19.02
CA SER A 28 -17.47 0.35 19.31
C SER A 28 -17.37 0.06 20.81
N ASP A 29 -18.12 -0.91 21.32
CA ASP A 29 -17.97 -1.45 22.67
C ASP A 29 -16.81 -2.46 22.83
N HIS A 30 -15.98 -2.63 21.79
CA HIS A 30 -14.78 -3.46 21.76
C HIS A 30 -13.47 -2.66 21.77
N ASN A 31 -12.40 -3.26 22.31
CA ASN A 31 -11.03 -2.72 22.19
C ASN A 31 -10.26 -3.61 21.20
N PRO A 32 -9.99 -3.14 19.97
CA PRO A 32 -9.26 -3.95 18.99
C PRO A 32 -7.93 -4.44 19.56
N ILE A 33 -7.62 -5.72 19.38
CA ILE A 33 -6.31 -6.29 19.71
C ILE A 33 -5.47 -6.30 18.44
N VAL A 34 -4.27 -5.74 18.51
CA VAL A 34 -3.30 -5.68 17.42
C VAL A 34 -2.09 -6.51 17.78
N LEU A 35 -1.75 -7.44 16.87
CA LEU A 35 -0.53 -8.22 16.91
C LEU A 35 0.48 -7.61 15.93
N ASN A 36 1.52 -7.00 16.48
CA ASN A 36 2.63 -6.42 15.72
C ASN A 36 3.78 -7.42 15.69
N PHE A 37 4.45 -7.56 14.55
CA PHE A 37 5.61 -8.44 14.42
C PHE A 37 6.86 -7.59 14.24
N PHE A 38 7.90 -7.91 15.00
CA PHE A 38 9.21 -7.30 14.81
C PHE A 38 9.91 -8.03 13.66
N ASN A 39 10.46 -7.27 12.71
CA ASN A 39 11.19 -7.81 11.56
C ASN A 39 10.33 -8.67 10.59
N TRP A 40 9.04 -8.36 10.43
CA TRP A 40 8.26 -8.93 9.32
C TRP A 40 8.83 -8.39 8.00
N THR A 41 9.77 -9.12 7.41
CA THR A 41 10.45 -8.78 6.15
C THR A 41 9.67 -9.20 4.92
N LYS A 42 8.58 -9.98 5.07
CA LYS A 42 7.74 -10.33 3.93
C LYS A 42 7.05 -9.06 3.42
N PRO A 43 7.34 -8.61 2.18
CA PRO A 43 6.69 -7.43 1.64
C PRO A 43 5.18 -7.67 1.65
N PHE A 44 4.42 -6.74 2.21
CA PHE A 44 2.98 -6.76 2.13
C PHE A 44 2.58 -6.81 0.65
N HIS A 45 2.07 -7.95 0.20
CA HIS A 45 1.50 -8.09 -1.14
C HIS A 45 0.09 -7.52 -1.11
N GLY A 46 -0.01 -6.19 -0.97
CA GLY A 46 -1.28 -5.50 -1.16
C GLY A 46 -1.89 -5.91 -2.50
N ASN A 47 -3.20 -6.11 -2.50
CA ASN A 47 -3.95 -6.33 -3.72
C ASN A 47 -3.64 -5.19 -4.69
N PHE A 48 -3.49 -5.50 -5.97
CA PHE A 48 -3.35 -4.47 -6.98
C PHE A 48 -4.67 -3.72 -7.06
N LYS A 49 -4.61 -2.42 -6.76
CA LYS A 49 -5.74 -1.50 -6.86
C LYS A 49 -5.45 -0.54 -7.99
N PHE A 50 -6.49 -0.24 -8.75
CA PHE A 50 -6.46 0.84 -9.70
C PHE A 50 -6.64 2.16 -8.94
N GLU A 51 -5.81 3.15 -9.24
CA GLU A 51 -5.93 4.50 -8.67
C GLU A 51 -6.40 5.47 -9.75
N LYS A 52 -7.43 6.27 -9.43
CA LYS A 52 -8.05 7.19 -10.40
C LYS A 52 -7.05 8.18 -11.00
N MET A 53 -6.12 8.68 -10.19
CA MET A 53 -5.09 9.64 -10.60
C MET A 53 -4.23 9.16 -11.78
N TRP A 54 -4.15 7.85 -12.00
CA TRP A 54 -3.38 7.31 -13.13
C TRP A 54 -3.94 7.80 -14.47
N LEU A 55 -5.26 7.97 -14.58
CA LEU A 55 -5.91 8.44 -15.81
C LEU A 55 -5.59 9.89 -16.15
N GLU A 56 -5.18 10.66 -15.14
CA GLU A 56 -4.85 12.08 -15.30
C GLU A 56 -3.38 12.27 -15.71
N HIS A 57 -2.57 11.20 -15.65
CA HIS A 57 -1.17 11.26 -16.05
C HIS A 57 -1.01 10.92 -17.54
N GLU A 58 -0.34 11.80 -18.28
CA GLU A 58 -0.15 11.73 -19.72
C GLU A 58 0.43 10.38 -20.20
N ASP A 59 1.46 9.87 -19.54
CA ASP A 59 2.14 8.63 -19.94
C ASP A 59 1.36 7.30 -19.71
N ILE A 60 0.24 7.29 -19.00
CA ILE A 60 -0.35 6.01 -18.52
C ILE A 60 -0.70 5.06 -19.67
N LEU A 61 -1.30 5.59 -20.74
CA LEU A 61 -1.76 4.80 -21.87
C LEU A 61 -0.57 4.23 -22.63
N ASP A 62 0.47 5.02 -22.83
CA ASP A 62 1.65 4.59 -23.56
C ASP A 62 2.42 3.53 -22.79
N ARG A 63 2.51 3.64 -21.45
CA ARG A 63 3.11 2.61 -20.59
C ARG A 63 2.33 1.30 -20.60
N ILE A 64 1.00 1.37 -20.67
CA ILE A 64 0.17 0.17 -20.82
C ILE A 64 0.41 -0.47 -22.18
N LYS A 65 0.36 0.31 -23.27
CA LYS A 65 0.58 -0.19 -24.64
C LYS A 65 1.96 -0.83 -24.81
N GLU A 66 3.02 -0.14 -24.39
CA GLU A 66 4.41 -0.63 -24.42
C GLU A 66 4.51 -2.05 -23.85
N ARG A 67 3.84 -2.29 -22.71
CA ARG A 67 3.89 -3.59 -22.04
C ARG A 67 2.85 -4.58 -22.56
N TRP A 68 1.72 -4.10 -23.06
CA TRP A 68 0.66 -4.93 -23.62
C TRP A 68 1.08 -5.55 -24.94
N ASP A 69 1.82 -4.82 -25.78
CA ASP A 69 2.20 -5.29 -27.13
C ASP A 69 3.34 -6.31 -27.12
N TRP A 70 3.93 -6.57 -25.95
CA TRP A 70 4.92 -7.64 -25.76
C TRP A 70 4.42 -8.99 -26.29
N GLU A 71 5.23 -9.61 -27.15
CA GLU A 71 4.92 -10.91 -27.75
C GLU A 71 5.05 -12.05 -26.75
N CYS A 72 4.03 -12.91 -26.72
CA CYS A 72 3.95 -14.06 -25.84
C CYS A 72 3.37 -15.23 -26.62
N THR A 73 4.04 -16.38 -26.56
CA THR A 73 3.62 -17.63 -27.19
C THR A 73 2.85 -18.51 -26.19
N GLY A 74 1.97 -19.37 -26.70
CA GLY A 74 1.11 -20.25 -25.90
C GLY A 74 -0.37 -20.07 -26.20
N THR A 75 -1.22 -20.69 -25.39
CA THR A 75 -2.68 -20.60 -25.56
C THR A 75 -3.17 -19.16 -25.34
N THR A 76 -4.33 -18.83 -25.90
CA THR A 76 -4.95 -17.51 -25.74
C THR A 76 -5.10 -17.11 -24.27
N GLN A 77 -5.54 -18.05 -23.43
CA GLN A 77 -5.67 -17.83 -21.99
C GLN A 77 -4.31 -17.57 -21.32
N PHE A 78 -3.28 -18.32 -21.68
CA PHE A 78 -1.93 -18.10 -21.15
C PHE A 78 -1.41 -16.72 -21.55
N ARG A 79 -1.53 -16.34 -22.82
CA ARG A 79 -1.10 -15.04 -23.34
C ARG A 79 -1.78 -13.88 -22.62
N LEU A 80 -3.10 -13.97 -22.41
CA LEU A 80 -3.86 -12.96 -21.66
C LEU A 80 -3.35 -12.82 -20.22
N LEU A 81 -3.20 -13.94 -19.51
CA LEU A 81 -2.71 -13.93 -18.12
C LEU A 81 -1.31 -13.33 -18.01
N GLN A 82 -0.41 -13.66 -18.94
CA GLN A 82 0.94 -13.11 -18.94
C GLN A 82 0.96 -11.61 -19.25
N LYS A 83 0.20 -11.15 -20.26
CA LYS A 83 0.08 -9.72 -20.57
C LYS A 83 -0.47 -8.93 -19.38
N LEU A 84 -1.52 -9.42 -18.71
CA LEU A 84 -2.08 -8.78 -17.50
C LEU A 84 -1.07 -8.72 -16.35
N LYS A 85 -0.34 -9.81 -16.08
CA LYS A 85 0.72 -9.84 -15.06
C LYS A 85 1.81 -8.82 -15.36
N ASN A 86 2.23 -8.74 -16.62
CA ASN A 86 3.26 -7.85 -17.09
C ASN A 86 2.86 -6.37 -16.98
N VAL A 87 1.66 -6.01 -17.45
CA VAL A 87 1.12 -4.65 -17.30
C VAL A 87 1.00 -4.28 -15.83
N LYS A 88 0.44 -5.15 -14.99
CA LYS A 88 0.34 -4.95 -13.54
C LYS A 88 1.70 -4.66 -12.90
N GLN A 89 2.74 -5.41 -13.25
CA GLN A 89 4.08 -5.18 -12.70
C GLN A 89 4.65 -3.83 -13.13
N LYS A 90 4.55 -3.48 -14.41
CA LYS A 90 5.04 -2.20 -14.95
C LYS A 90 4.33 -1.01 -14.29
N ILE A 91 3.00 -1.06 -14.17
CA ILE A 91 2.21 0.00 -13.51
C ILE A 91 2.60 0.13 -12.04
N ARG A 92 2.84 -0.98 -11.31
CA ARG A 92 3.25 -0.92 -9.90
C ARG A 92 4.59 -0.19 -9.71
N ILE A 93 5.55 -0.46 -10.58
CA ILE A 93 6.88 0.19 -10.54
C ILE A 93 6.71 1.68 -10.85
N TRP A 94 6.06 1.98 -11.98
CA TRP A 94 5.81 3.35 -12.41
C TRP A 94 5.04 4.17 -11.37
N ASN A 95 4.00 3.61 -10.74
CA ASN A 95 3.24 4.29 -9.71
C ASN A 95 4.12 4.69 -8.52
N LYS A 96 5.07 3.84 -8.14
CA LYS A 96 6.03 4.15 -7.07
C LYS A 96 7.03 5.23 -7.50
N GLU A 97 7.48 5.21 -8.75
CA GLU A 97 8.44 6.18 -9.30
C GLU A 97 7.82 7.58 -9.46
N VAL A 98 6.58 7.66 -9.92
CA VAL A 98 5.91 8.93 -10.24
C VAL A 98 5.16 9.51 -9.04
N PHE A 99 4.37 8.69 -8.34
CA PHE A 99 3.51 9.16 -7.25
C PHE A 99 4.07 8.87 -5.86
N GLY A 100 4.94 7.87 -5.73
CA GLY A 100 5.54 7.48 -4.45
C GLY A 100 4.50 7.22 -3.36
N ASN A 101 4.77 7.71 -2.15
CA ASN A 101 3.81 7.71 -1.06
C ASN A 101 3.01 9.02 -1.04
N ILE A 102 1.81 8.98 -1.61
CA ILE A 102 0.92 10.16 -1.70
C ILE A 102 0.52 10.69 -0.32
N PHE A 103 0.42 9.82 0.70
CA PHE A 103 0.05 10.25 2.05
C PHE A 103 1.17 11.06 2.70
N GLU A 104 2.42 10.62 2.54
CA GLU A 104 3.60 11.38 2.97
C GLU A 104 3.69 12.69 2.20
N LYS A 105 3.53 12.65 0.87
CA LYS A 105 3.58 13.87 0.05
C LYS A 105 2.52 14.89 0.45
N LYS A 106 1.30 14.43 0.72
CA LYS A 106 0.21 15.28 1.21
C LYS A 106 0.54 15.88 2.57
N LYS A 107 1.17 15.12 3.46
CA LYS A 107 1.58 15.62 4.79
C LYS A 107 2.66 16.70 4.65
N GLU A 108 3.68 16.48 3.83
CA GLU A 108 4.74 17.45 3.56
C GLU A 108 4.18 18.77 3.01
N LEU A 109 3.32 18.69 1.99
CA LEU A 109 2.73 19.88 1.37
C LEU A 109 1.86 20.67 2.34
N LYS A 110 1.13 20.00 3.23
CA LYS A 110 0.37 20.67 4.28
C LYS A 110 1.27 21.41 5.26
N GLN A 111 2.37 20.80 5.69
CA GLN A 111 3.31 21.43 6.59
C GLN A 111 3.95 22.68 5.95
N GLN A 112 4.37 22.58 4.69
CA GLN A 112 4.91 23.72 3.94
C GLN A 112 3.90 24.87 3.82
N LEU A 113 2.62 24.55 3.59
CA LEU A 113 1.57 25.55 3.53
C LEU A 113 1.37 26.26 4.88
N GLU A 114 1.37 25.51 5.99
CA GLU A 114 1.25 26.08 7.34
C GLU A 114 2.42 27.02 7.67
N GLU A 115 3.66 26.62 7.33
CA GLU A 115 4.85 27.45 7.51
C GLU A 115 4.78 28.76 6.69
N LEU A 116 4.34 28.69 5.44
CA LEU A 116 4.20 29.88 4.59
C LEU A 116 3.12 30.83 5.11
N VAL A 117 1.97 30.30 5.56
CA VAL A 117 0.88 31.12 6.13
C VAL A 117 1.30 31.82 7.42
N LEU A 118 2.06 31.13 8.29
CA LEU A 118 2.63 31.72 9.50
C LEU A 118 3.64 32.83 9.16
N ASN A 119 4.53 32.59 8.19
CA ASN A 119 5.54 33.57 7.77
C ASN A 119 4.93 34.83 7.13
N VAL A 120 3.79 34.69 6.45
CA VAL A 120 3.03 35.84 5.92
C VAL A 120 2.28 36.57 7.04
N SER A 121 1.77 35.86 8.05
CA SER A 121 1.01 36.47 9.16
C SER A 121 1.90 37.16 10.21
N MET A 122 3.20 36.85 10.23
CA MET A 122 4.20 37.50 11.08
C MET A 122 4.86 38.73 10.43
N LYS A 123 4.49 39.08 9.19
CA LYS A 123 4.85 40.32 8.51
C LYS A 123 3.69 41.30 8.54
#